data_AF-A0A2H9SGS5-F1
#
_entry.id   AF-A0A2H9SGS5-F1
#
_cell.length_a   1.000
_cell.length_b   1.000
_cell.length_c   1.000
_cell.angle_alpha   90.00
_cell.angle_beta   90.00
_cell.angle_gamma   90.00
#
_symmetry.space_group_name_H-M   'P 1'
#
loop_
_entity.id
_entity.type
_entity.pdbx_description
1 polymer ?
#
loop_
_entity_poly.entity_id
_entity_poly.type
_entity_poly.pdbx_seq_one_letter_code
_entity_poly.pdbx_strand_id
1 'polypeptide(L)'
;MVGYKKISALLEESLAGSAFRRGTSAHRLGLIQEGISDHVPIKILVQKDNDDVTKENTDVTMISWNLLADAHLYNNFMNITGTQQLLAAMSEDNIYGGNDKNKLYHYFSELGQFLYDNRKNDQIVTLDHTLLEKFNSLQQYGSLLTRSRDPVTSKSKVAQAQQSRKEIAGIFLNNKHKHAYEFQLAIQHSVDLIYHIKHDQGVLQWSNRLKKLQANKELMRALCDTDFLCLQECTNPADIQLLLPKKQCLVHRVNGTTSDHCALFYDSTKFKVIGQPLLCELDDGKKPCIIAGFEHITLGTQLIVGSVHHPGGVDNLMDDIVAKINTLKQHLDKDIEFYLPGDYNHAQEFFNQHSTGHRLIYPSLGTMAGADYGNINKSIDALFTNSRAPKIDVERISCMPISPPAEMSLRVHFKDKKIYRSSASPSFELPVQRDVSNEEANDAMDILGQNDAIYAPRMTF
;
A
#
# COMPACT_ATOMS: atom_id res chain seq x y z
N MET A 1 25.86 15.55 12.83
CA MET A 1 25.52 14.22 13.42
C MET A 1 24.63 14.28 14.67
N VAL A 2 24.37 15.44 15.29
CA VAL A 2 23.59 15.55 16.54
C VAL A 2 22.09 15.88 16.31
N GLY A 3 21.71 16.40 15.12
CA GLY A 3 20.33 16.76 14.79
C GLY A 3 19.41 15.59 14.42
N TYR A 4 19.93 14.58 13.73
CA TYR A 4 19.15 13.44 13.21
C TYR A 4 18.50 12.60 14.30
N LYS A 5 19.21 12.37 15.41
CA LYS A 5 18.66 11.61 16.56
C LYS A 5 17.50 12.33 17.24
N LYS A 6 17.48 13.67 17.20
CA LYS A 6 16.45 14.47 17.86
C LYS A 6 15.17 14.55 17.03
N ILE A 7 15.30 14.69 15.71
CA ILE A 7 14.16 14.65 14.77
C ILE A 7 13.58 13.23 14.68
N SER A 8 14.44 12.20 14.62
CA SER A 8 14.00 10.80 14.69
C SER A 8 13.22 10.51 15.97
N ALA A 9 13.73 10.95 17.13
CA ALA A 9 13.04 10.76 18.40
C ALA A 9 11.69 11.49 18.49
N LEU A 10 11.60 12.72 17.96
CA LEU A 10 10.35 13.49 17.92
C LEU A 10 9.31 12.86 16.96
N LEU A 11 9.75 12.38 15.79
CA LEU A 11 8.89 11.63 14.87
C LEU A 11 8.49 10.26 15.43
N GLU A 12 9.38 9.61 16.18
CA GLU A 12 9.09 8.34 16.87
C GLU A 12 7.99 8.53 17.92
N GLU A 13 8.04 9.63 18.69
CA GLU A 13 7.05 9.97 19.69
C GLU A 13 5.72 10.39 19.06
N SER A 14 5.73 11.25 18.04
CA SER A 14 4.50 11.73 17.40
C SER A 14 3.77 10.67 16.57
N LEU A 15 4.51 9.74 15.97
CA LEU A 15 3.94 8.64 15.20
C LEU A 15 3.61 7.44 16.09
N ALA A 16 3.70 7.56 17.42
CA ALA A 16 3.35 6.52 18.37
C ALA A 16 1.93 6.00 18.14
N GLY A 17 1.83 4.72 17.75
CA GLY A 17 0.55 4.07 17.48
C GLY A 17 0.03 4.23 16.04
N SER A 18 0.61 5.09 15.21
CA SER A 18 0.24 5.23 13.80
C SER A 18 0.65 4.02 12.96
N ALA A 19 -0.07 3.78 11.85
CA ALA A 19 0.35 2.82 10.82
C ALA A 19 1.74 3.19 10.26
N PHE A 20 2.01 4.49 10.09
CA PHE A 20 3.29 5.03 9.62
C PHE A 20 4.51 4.56 10.40
N ARG A 21 4.37 4.48 11.73
CA ARG A 21 5.44 4.04 12.61
C ARG A 21 5.73 2.55 12.50
N ARG A 22 4.73 1.72 12.18
CA ARG A 22 4.87 0.25 12.22
C ARG A 22 5.10 -0.36 10.84
N GLY A 23 5.63 0.43 9.91
CA GLY A 23 6.20 -0.09 8.67
C GLY A 23 5.37 0.17 7.42
N THR A 24 4.49 1.18 7.42
CA THR A 24 3.72 1.52 6.24
C THR A 24 3.92 2.98 5.81
N SER A 25 4.33 3.15 4.54
CA SER A 25 4.54 4.37 3.74
C SER A 25 5.01 5.69 4.40
N ALA A 26 6.29 5.82 4.75
CA ALA A 26 6.93 7.16 4.79
C ALA A 26 7.18 7.76 3.38
N HIS A 27 6.58 7.20 2.31
CA HIS A 27 6.82 7.63 0.93
C HIS A 27 6.46 9.11 0.71
N ARG A 28 5.43 9.61 1.39
CA ARG A 28 5.06 11.04 1.36
C ARG A 28 6.14 11.97 1.93
N LEU A 29 7.11 11.43 2.66
CA LEU A 29 8.29 12.14 3.17
C LEU A 29 9.52 11.90 2.27
N GLY A 30 9.34 11.28 1.10
CA GLY A 30 10.43 10.92 0.18
C GLY A 30 11.24 9.72 0.66
N LEU A 31 10.68 8.87 1.53
CA LEU A 31 11.37 7.73 2.14
C LEU A 31 10.68 6.42 1.78
N ILE A 32 11.39 5.53 1.10
CA ILE A 32 10.93 4.17 0.82
C ILE A 32 11.26 3.31 2.03
N GLN A 33 10.25 2.76 2.68
CA GLN A 33 10.48 1.94 3.86
C GLN A 33 10.86 0.51 3.49
N GLU A 34 11.67 -0.06 4.36
CA GLU A 34 12.08 -1.45 4.32
C GLU A 34 10.97 -2.45 4.75
N GLY A 35 9.70 -2.18 4.45
CA GLY A 35 8.54 -2.97 4.89
C GLY A 35 8.20 -4.19 4.04
N ILE A 36 7.30 -5.04 4.56
CA ILE A 36 6.73 -6.19 3.84
C ILE A 36 5.51 -5.76 3.01
N SER A 37 4.75 -4.80 3.53
CA SER A 37 3.53 -4.23 2.95
C SER A 37 3.40 -2.78 3.44
N ASP A 38 2.58 -1.98 2.78
CA ASP A 38 2.06 -0.68 3.23
C ASP A 38 0.74 -0.80 4.02
N HIS A 39 0.30 -2.03 4.33
CA HIS A 39 -0.70 -2.33 5.36
C HIS A 39 -0.08 -3.04 6.57
N VAL A 40 -0.66 -2.81 7.75
CA VAL A 40 -0.34 -3.53 8.98
C VAL A 40 -1.40 -4.61 9.20
N PRO A 41 -1.00 -5.88 9.48
CA PRO A 41 -1.97 -6.96 9.62
C PRO A 41 -2.88 -6.76 10.84
N ILE A 42 -4.11 -7.26 10.73
CA ILE A 42 -5.05 -7.33 11.84
C ILE A 42 -5.17 -8.78 12.32
N LYS A 43 -5.24 -8.97 13.64
CA LYS A 43 -5.55 -10.23 14.31
C LYS A 43 -6.98 -10.15 14.83
N ILE A 44 -7.68 -11.25 14.69
CA ILE A 44 -9.06 -11.41 15.12
C ILE A 44 -9.12 -12.63 16.02
N LEU A 45 -9.72 -12.46 17.20
CA LEU A 45 -10.06 -13.54 18.11
C LEU A 45 -11.57 -13.55 18.33
N VAL A 46 -12.19 -14.65 17.92
CA VAL A 46 -13.62 -14.90 18.18
C VAL A 46 -13.71 -15.85 19.35
N GLN A 47 -14.19 -15.36 20.49
CA GLN A 47 -14.41 -16.19 21.67
C GLN A 47 -15.82 -16.75 21.64
N LYS A 48 -15.93 -18.06 21.64
CA LYS A 48 -17.21 -18.78 21.66
C LYS A 48 -17.60 -19.05 23.12
N ASP A 49 -18.90 -19.03 23.41
CA ASP A 49 -19.39 -19.35 24.75
C ASP A 49 -18.97 -20.78 25.14
N ASN A 50 -18.13 -20.88 26.17
CA ASN A 50 -17.75 -22.14 26.79
C ASN A 50 -18.72 -22.40 27.95
N ASP A 51 -19.95 -22.83 27.64
CA ASP A 51 -20.90 -23.28 28.66
C ASP A 51 -20.45 -24.59 29.36
N ASP A 52 -19.38 -25.22 28.86
CA ASP A 52 -18.89 -26.50 29.35
C ASP A 52 -17.36 -26.46 29.54
N VAL A 53 -16.92 -26.39 30.80
CA VAL A 53 -15.51 -26.31 31.24
C VAL A 53 -14.68 -27.53 30.78
N THR A 54 -15.33 -28.56 30.23
CA THR A 54 -14.71 -29.81 29.76
C THR A 54 -14.42 -29.86 28.26
N LYS A 55 -14.88 -28.89 27.46
CA LYS A 55 -14.63 -28.86 26.00
C LYS A 55 -13.33 -28.13 25.68
N GLU A 56 -12.59 -28.69 24.71
CA GLU A 56 -11.43 -28.02 24.09
C GLU A 56 -11.78 -26.59 23.66
N ASN A 57 -10.81 -25.67 23.75
CA ASN A 57 -11.04 -24.27 23.42
C ASN A 57 -11.62 -24.13 22.00
N THR A 58 -12.82 -23.57 21.89
CA THR A 58 -13.56 -23.39 20.63
C THR A 58 -13.30 -22.02 19.98
N ASP A 59 -12.38 -21.24 20.56
CA ASP A 59 -11.94 -19.97 20.01
C ASP A 59 -11.42 -20.13 18.59
N VAL A 60 -11.77 -19.16 17.73
CA VAL A 60 -11.28 -19.10 16.34
C VAL A 60 -10.37 -17.88 16.20
N THR A 61 -9.16 -18.13 15.70
CA THR A 61 -8.17 -17.10 15.43
C THR A 61 -8.00 -16.87 13.93
N MET A 62 -7.97 -15.60 13.54
CA MET A 62 -7.79 -15.21 12.15
C MET A 62 -6.79 -14.05 12.06
N ILE A 63 -6.07 -13.98 10.94
CA ILE A 63 -5.27 -12.83 10.58
C ILE A 63 -5.70 -12.38 9.19
N SER A 64 -5.87 -11.07 8.98
CA SER A 64 -6.02 -10.49 7.64
C SER A 64 -4.92 -9.53 7.32
N TRP A 65 -4.44 -9.56 6.08
CA TRP A 65 -3.35 -8.71 5.63
C TRP A 65 -3.36 -8.48 4.12
N ASN A 66 -3.45 -7.21 3.71
CA ASN A 66 -3.06 -6.79 2.38
C ASN A 66 -1.51 -6.77 2.27
N LEU A 67 -0.95 -7.46 1.28
CA LEU A 67 0.49 -7.64 1.11
C LEU A 67 1.13 -6.77 0.02
N LEU A 68 0.41 -5.81 -0.57
CA LEU A 68 0.89 -4.95 -1.65
C LEU A 68 1.50 -5.77 -2.82
N ALA A 69 0.66 -6.21 -3.74
CA ALA A 69 1.09 -7.05 -4.84
C ALA A 69 2.07 -6.28 -5.75
N ASP A 70 3.01 -6.98 -6.38
CA ASP A 70 3.99 -6.35 -7.28
C ASP A 70 3.30 -5.60 -8.44
N ALA A 71 2.10 -6.04 -8.84
CA ALA A 71 1.26 -5.37 -9.83
C ALA A 71 0.88 -3.92 -9.43
N HIS A 72 0.85 -3.62 -8.13
CA HIS A 72 0.42 -2.34 -7.58
C HIS A 72 1.59 -1.45 -7.16
N LEU A 73 2.84 -1.91 -7.20
CA LEU A 73 3.99 -1.13 -6.75
C LEU A 73 4.16 0.20 -7.47
N TYR A 74 3.76 0.29 -8.74
CA TYR A 74 3.80 1.53 -9.51
C TYR A 74 2.79 2.59 -9.05
N ASN A 75 1.77 2.21 -8.27
CA ASN A 75 0.85 3.16 -7.64
C ASN A 75 1.58 4.04 -6.62
N ASN A 76 2.71 3.57 -6.06
CA ASN A 76 3.52 4.36 -5.13
C ASN A 76 4.11 5.63 -5.75
N PHE A 77 4.17 5.77 -7.08
CA PHE A 77 4.57 7.03 -7.72
C PHE A 77 3.59 8.18 -7.44
N MET A 78 2.35 7.88 -7.02
CA MET A 78 1.41 8.89 -6.54
C MET A 78 1.90 9.60 -5.28
N ASN A 79 2.79 8.96 -4.51
CA ASN A 79 3.32 9.49 -3.25
C ASN A 79 4.57 10.37 -3.44
N ILE A 80 4.94 10.72 -4.67
CA ILE A 80 6.10 11.58 -4.92
C ILE A 80 5.86 12.99 -4.36
N THR A 81 6.79 13.42 -3.51
CA THR A 81 6.86 14.74 -2.88
C THR A 81 6.96 15.87 -3.92
N GLY A 82 6.41 17.04 -3.60
CA GLY A 82 6.50 18.23 -4.47
C GLY A 82 5.49 18.26 -5.62
N THR A 83 4.64 17.23 -5.76
CA THR A 83 3.67 17.11 -6.86
C THR A 83 2.71 18.30 -6.95
N GLN A 84 2.24 18.86 -5.83
CA GLN A 84 1.33 20.01 -5.84
C GLN A 84 2.00 21.29 -6.36
N GLN A 85 3.25 21.55 -5.95
CA GLN A 85 4.04 22.70 -6.40
C GLN A 85 4.32 22.61 -7.91
N LEU A 86 4.50 21.39 -8.41
CA LEU A 86 4.71 21.13 -9.84
C LEU A 86 3.42 21.32 -10.64
N LEU A 87 2.30 20.80 -10.16
CA LEU A 87 0.99 21.05 -10.77
C LEU A 87 0.71 22.54 -10.89
N ALA A 88 1.04 23.34 -9.86
CA ALA A 88 0.88 24.79 -9.89
C ALA A 88 1.85 25.53 -10.83
N ALA A 89 2.91 24.87 -11.29
CA ALA A 89 3.92 25.46 -12.19
C ALA A 89 3.75 25.06 -13.66
N MET A 90 2.90 24.07 -13.96
CA MET A 90 2.62 23.59 -15.31
C MET A 90 1.44 24.32 -15.95
N SER A 91 1.43 24.38 -17.27
CA SER A 91 0.30 24.83 -18.06
C SER A 91 -0.90 23.89 -17.94
N GLU A 92 -2.12 24.43 -18.07
CA GLU A 92 -3.37 23.66 -18.03
C GLU A 92 -3.45 22.61 -19.17
N ASP A 93 -2.78 22.88 -20.29
CA ASP A 93 -2.73 21.99 -21.47
C ASP A 93 -1.75 20.81 -21.28
N ASN A 94 -1.02 20.76 -20.18
CA ASN A 94 -0.08 19.69 -19.89
C ASN A 94 -0.83 18.36 -19.65
N ILE A 95 -0.52 17.34 -20.44
CA ILE A 95 -1.22 16.06 -20.38
C ILE A 95 -1.06 15.35 -19.02
N TYR A 96 0.01 15.64 -18.28
CA TYR A 96 0.29 15.13 -16.94
C TYR A 96 -0.25 16.03 -15.82
N GLY A 97 -0.60 17.28 -16.14
CA GLY A 97 -0.98 18.32 -15.18
C GLY A 97 -2.44 18.78 -15.23
N GLY A 98 -3.24 18.32 -16.21
CA GLY A 98 -4.64 18.72 -16.35
C GLY A 98 -5.52 18.39 -15.12
N ASN A 99 -6.81 18.78 -15.16
CA ASN A 99 -7.79 18.76 -14.04
C ASN A 99 -7.84 17.50 -13.13
N ASP A 100 -7.25 16.39 -13.55
CA ASP A 100 -7.09 15.18 -12.77
C ASP A 100 -5.66 15.11 -12.19
N LYS A 101 -5.52 15.50 -10.92
CA LYS A 101 -4.23 15.55 -10.18
C LYS A 101 -3.48 14.22 -10.16
N ASN A 102 -4.15 13.12 -10.53
CA ASN A 102 -3.58 11.78 -10.55
C ASN A 102 -2.76 11.47 -11.80
N LYS A 103 -2.46 12.41 -12.72
CA LYS A 103 -1.69 12.05 -13.93
C LYS A 103 -0.18 12.25 -13.82
N LEU A 104 0.28 13.03 -12.83
CA LEU A 104 1.70 13.32 -12.67
C LEU A 104 2.53 12.10 -12.25
N TYR A 105 1.93 11.12 -11.57
CA TYR A 105 2.63 9.88 -11.24
C TYR A 105 3.07 9.11 -12.49
N HIS A 106 2.31 9.18 -13.60
CA HIS A 106 2.72 8.56 -14.86
C HIS A 106 4.01 9.19 -15.39
N TYR A 107 4.15 10.52 -15.32
CA TYR A 107 5.38 11.20 -15.71
C TYR A 107 6.57 10.69 -14.90
N PHE A 108 6.43 10.63 -13.57
CA PHE A 108 7.53 10.20 -12.71
C PHE A 108 7.86 8.72 -12.84
N SER A 109 6.84 7.87 -13.02
CA SER A 109 7.01 6.45 -13.30
C SER A 109 7.77 6.23 -14.62
N GLU A 110 7.38 6.95 -15.68
CA GLU A 110 8.04 6.90 -16.99
C GLU A 110 9.47 7.43 -16.91
N LEU A 111 9.69 8.56 -16.23
CA LEU A 111 11.01 9.18 -16.08
C LEU A 111 11.94 8.30 -15.24
N GLY A 112 11.47 7.81 -14.08
CA GLY A 112 12.25 6.93 -13.21
C GLY A 112 12.73 5.70 -13.98
N GLN A 113 11.80 5.01 -14.67
CA GLN A 113 12.14 3.86 -15.52
C GLN A 113 13.21 4.20 -16.57
N PHE A 114 13.00 5.28 -17.32
CA PHE A 114 13.94 5.71 -18.35
C PHE A 114 15.34 5.98 -17.77
N LEU A 115 15.41 6.69 -16.64
CA LEU A 115 16.67 7.03 -15.99
C LEU A 115 17.38 5.81 -15.40
N TYR A 116 16.62 4.90 -14.80
CA TYR A 116 17.15 3.63 -14.30
C TYR A 116 17.72 2.78 -15.43
N ASP A 117 17.04 2.69 -16.57
CA ASP A 117 17.48 1.86 -17.70
C ASP A 117 18.62 2.52 -18.50
N ASN A 118 18.80 3.85 -18.41
CA ASN A 118 19.91 4.59 -19.03
C ASN A 118 21.07 4.88 -18.05
N ARG A 119 21.07 4.26 -16.86
CA ARG A 119 22.18 4.40 -15.90
C ARG A 119 23.48 3.87 -16.51
N LYS A 120 24.60 4.55 -16.23
CA LYS A 120 25.92 4.11 -16.74
C LYS A 120 26.44 2.86 -16.03
N ASN A 121 26.06 2.69 -14.77
CA ASN A 121 26.35 1.55 -13.91
C ASN A 121 25.25 1.47 -12.82
N ASP A 122 25.33 0.46 -11.96
CA ASP A 122 24.32 0.23 -10.92
C ASP A 122 24.32 1.26 -9.77
N GLN A 123 25.15 2.30 -9.86
CA GLN A 123 25.37 3.26 -8.77
C GLN A 123 25.19 4.72 -9.17
N ILE A 124 25.20 5.08 -10.46
CA ILE A 124 25.14 6.49 -10.87
C ILE A 124 24.23 6.69 -12.09
N VAL A 125 23.22 7.56 -11.91
CA VAL A 125 22.49 8.22 -12.99
C VAL A 125 23.05 9.63 -13.13
N THR A 126 23.59 9.98 -14.30
CA THR A 126 23.96 11.36 -14.61
C THR A 126 22.86 11.99 -15.46
N LEU A 127 22.12 12.93 -14.87
CA LEU A 127 21.12 13.71 -15.57
C LEU A 127 21.78 14.92 -16.23
N ASP A 128 21.77 14.93 -17.56
CA ASP A 128 22.12 16.08 -18.39
C ASP A 128 21.03 16.38 -19.41
N HIS A 129 21.16 17.53 -20.07
CA HIS A 129 20.24 17.99 -21.11
C HIS A 129 19.99 16.91 -22.18
N THR A 130 21.06 16.25 -22.64
CA THR A 130 20.98 15.21 -23.66
C THR A 130 20.13 14.02 -23.20
N LEU A 131 20.26 13.58 -21.95
CA LEU A 131 19.45 12.49 -21.41
C LEU A 131 17.97 12.87 -21.29
N LEU A 132 17.67 14.10 -20.86
CA LEU A 132 16.30 14.61 -20.79
C LEU A 132 15.68 14.82 -22.17
N GLU A 133 16.42 15.31 -23.16
CA GLU A 133 15.94 15.41 -24.54
C GLU A 133 15.58 14.05 -25.12
N LYS A 134 16.39 13.02 -24.83
CA LYS A 134 16.08 11.64 -25.20
C LYS A 134 14.78 11.16 -24.56
N PHE A 135 14.56 11.42 -23.27
CA PHE A 135 13.30 11.11 -22.59
C PHE A 135 12.11 11.84 -23.24
N ASN A 136 12.26 13.12 -23.53
CA ASN A 136 11.22 13.97 -24.11
C ASN A 136 10.82 13.51 -25.52
N SER A 137 11.70 12.82 -26.25
CA SER A 137 11.44 12.33 -27.61
C SER A 137 10.42 11.18 -27.70
N LEU A 138 10.07 10.52 -26.58
CA LEU A 138 9.21 9.31 -26.49
C LEU A 138 9.73 8.07 -27.25
N GLN A 139 10.94 8.09 -27.82
CA GLN A 139 11.42 7.00 -28.67
C GLN A 139 11.62 5.66 -27.94
N GLN A 140 11.97 5.69 -26.64
CA GLN A 140 12.20 4.48 -25.83
C GLN A 140 11.06 4.18 -24.85
N TYR A 141 10.41 5.21 -24.28
CA TYR A 141 9.32 5.06 -23.30
C TYR A 141 8.15 5.94 -23.72
N GLY A 142 7.22 5.36 -24.49
CA GLY A 142 5.93 5.96 -24.78
C GLY A 142 5.13 6.18 -23.50
N SER A 143 4.19 7.14 -23.52
CA SER A 143 3.36 7.41 -22.34
C SER A 143 2.06 6.62 -22.39
N LEU A 144 1.60 6.12 -21.24
CA LEU A 144 0.31 5.46 -21.14
C LEU A 144 -0.85 6.38 -21.54
N LEU A 145 -0.70 7.68 -21.27
CA LEU A 145 -1.69 8.71 -21.57
C LEU A 145 -1.90 8.94 -23.07
N THR A 146 -0.97 8.47 -23.92
CA THR A 146 -1.07 8.61 -25.37
C THR A 146 -1.83 7.47 -26.04
N ARG A 147 -2.17 6.40 -25.31
CA ARG A 147 -2.91 5.26 -25.86
C ARG A 147 -4.31 5.70 -26.31
N SER A 148 -4.65 5.35 -27.55
CA SER A 148 -5.97 5.56 -28.15
C SER A 148 -6.22 4.50 -29.22
N ARG A 149 -7.48 4.07 -29.37
CA ARG A 149 -7.90 3.21 -30.49
C ARG A 149 -7.95 3.99 -31.81
N ASP A 150 -8.12 5.31 -31.76
CA ASP A 150 -8.07 6.18 -32.93
C ASP A 150 -6.61 6.64 -33.22
N PRO A 151 -6.05 6.31 -34.40
CA PRO A 151 -4.69 6.71 -34.78
C PRO A 151 -4.46 8.22 -34.81
N VAL A 152 -5.47 9.02 -35.19
CA VAL A 152 -5.32 10.49 -35.27
C VAL A 152 -5.20 11.07 -33.87
N THR A 153 -6.10 10.70 -32.97
CA THR A 153 -6.04 11.07 -31.56
C THR A 153 -4.76 10.57 -30.90
N SER A 154 -4.31 9.35 -31.19
CA SER A 154 -3.05 8.80 -30.67
C SER A 154 -1.85 9.69 -31.06
N LYS A 155 -1.73 10.04 -32.35
CA LYS A 155 -0.66 10.93 -32.84
C LYS A 155 -0.71 12.32 -32.20
N SER A 156 -1.90 12.90 -32.04
CA SER A 156 -2.09 14.18 -31.37
C SER A 156 -1.62 14.13 -29.90
N LYS A 157 -2.03 13.10 -29.16
CA LYS A 157 -1.60 12.89 -27.78
C LYS A 157 -0.10 12.65 -27.63
N VAL A 158 0.52 11.95 -28.59
CA VAL A 158 1.99 11.77 -28.62
C VAL A 158 2.68 13.14 -28.72
N ALA A 159 2.25 14.01 -29.64
CA ALA A 159 2.80 15.36 -29.77
C ALA A 159 2.57 16.18 -28.49
N GLN A 160 1.38 16.10 -27.89
CA GLN A 160 1.06 16.77 -26.62
C GLN A 160 1.96 16.27 -25.47
N ALA A 161 2.20 14.96 -25.38
CA ALA A 161 3.08 14.39 -24.35
C ALA A 161 4.54 14.82 -24.54
N GLN A 162 5.06 14.88 -25.77
CA GLN A 162 6.40 15.42 -26.04
C GLN A 162 6.53 16.87 -25.59
N GLN A 163 5.52 17.70 -25.91
CA GLN A 163 5.49 19.10 -25.49
C GLN A 163 5.42 19.24 -23.97
N SER A 164 4.55 18.44 -23.33
CA SER A 164 4.38 18.42 -21.88
C SER A 164 5.67 18.01 -21.15
N ARG A 165 6.39 17.00 -21.64
CA ARG A 165 7.68 16.59 -21.09
C ARG A 165 8.75 17.66 -21.25
N LYS A 166 8.79 18.36 -22.40
CA LYS A 166 9.71 19.50 -22.64
C LYS A 166 9.45 20.66 -21.70
N GLU A 167 8.18 21.00 -21.47
CA GLU A 167 7.79 22.04 -20.52
C GLU A 167 8.30 21.72 -19.11
N ILE A 168 8.02 20.50 -18.62
CA ILE A 168 8.47 20.05 -17.31
C ILE A 168 10.01 20.05 -17.22
N ALA A 169 10.69 19.57 -18.27
CA ALA A 169 12.15 19.64 -18.35
C ALA A 169 12.68 21.08 -18.39
N GLY A 170 11.96 22.03 -18.98
CA GLY A 170 12.31 23.45 -18.98
C GLY A 170 12.27 24.08 -17.58
N ILE A 171 11.29 23.69 -16.76
CA ILE A 171 11.19 24.08 -15.34
C ILE A 171 12.42 23.58 -14.57
N PHE A 172 12.79 22.32 -14.79
CA PHE A 172 13.97 21.70 -14.19
C PHE A 172 15.28 22.39 -14.56
N LEU A 173 15.50 22.65 -15.85
CA LEU A 173 16.74 23.22 -16.37
C LEU A 173 16.88 24.70 -16.01
N ASN A 174 15.78 25.38 -15.69
CA ASN A 174 15.79 26.75 -15.24
C ASN A 174 16.10 26.84 -13.73
N ASN A 175 17.38 26.92 -13.39
CA ASN A 175 17.86 27.08 -12.01
C ASN A 175 17.34 28.34 -11.28
N LYS A 176 16.71 29.29 -11.99
CA LYS A 176 16.07 30.48 -11.39
C LYS A 176 14.57 30.28 -11.15
N HIS A 177 14.02 29.14 -11.56
CA HIS A 177 12.62 28.81 -11.30
C HIS A 177 12.42 28.54 -9.81
N LYS A 178 11.40 29.16 -9.22
CA LYS A 178 11.10 29.07 -7.77
C LYS A 178 10.87 27.65 -7.24
N HIS A 179 10.61 26.68 -8.12
CA HIS A 179 10.32 25.27 -7.77
C HIS A 179 11.36 24.27 -8.32
N ALA A 180 12.54 24.75 -8.75
CA ALA A 180 13.55 23.87 -9.36
C ALA A 180 14.10 22.82 -8.37
N TYR A 181 14.15 23.13 -7.08
CA TYR A 181 14.67 22.24 -6.05
C TYR A 181 13.71 21.08 -5.74
N GLU A 182 12.43 21.38 -5.57
CA GLU A 182 11.36 20.41 -5.35
C GLU A 182 11.28 19.42 -6.50
N PHE A 183 11.51 19.89 -7.72
CA PHE A 183 11.56 19.01 -8.88
C PHE A 183 12.78 18.09 -8.90
N GLN A 184 13.96 18.60 -8.49
CA GLN A 184 15.15 17.75 -8.31
C GLN A 184 14.92 16.65 -7.29
N LEU A 185 14.27 16.98 -6.17
CA LEU A 185 13.90 16.01 -5.14
C LEU A 185 12.88 14.98 -5.68
N ALA A 186 11.88 15.43 -6.42
CA ALA A 186 10.88 14.55 -7.02
C ALA A 186 11.49 13.56 -8.03
N ILE A 187 12.45 14.01 -8.86
CA ILE A 187 13.22 13.14 -9.75
C ILE A 187 14.07 12.15 -8.95
N GLN A 188 14.75 12.62 -7.91
CA GLN A 188 15.55 11.72 -7.09
C GLN A 188 14.69 10.64 -6.43
N HIS A 189 13.54 11.01 -5.89
CA HIS A 189 12.60 10.07 -5.29
C HIS A 189 12.01 9.11 -6.33
N SER A 190 11.72 9.57 -7.55
CA SER A 190 11.24 8.68 -8.62
C SER A 190 12.29 7.64 -9.04
N VAL A 191 13.57 8.04 -9.05
CA VAL A 191 14.71 7.15 -9.32
C VAL A 191 14.95 6.17 -8.16
N ASP A 192 14.77 6.62 -6.93
CA ASP A 192 14.85 5.76 -5.74
C ASP A 192 13.74 4.70 -5.75
N LEU A 193 12.51 5.14 -6.03
CA LEU A 193 11.35 4.26 -6.09
C LEU A 193 11.50 3.20 -7.16
N ILE A 194 11.90 3.59 -8.38
CA ILE A 194 12.07 2.61 -9.44
C ILE A 194 13.24 1.64 -9.17
N TYR A 195 14.30 2.10 -8.51
CA TYR A 195 15.38 1.22 -8.09
C TYR A 195 14.84 0.13 -7.16
N HIS A 196 14.06 0.53 -6.15
CA HIS A 196 13.50 -0.43 -5.19
C HIS A 196 12.43 -1.35 -5.79
N ILE A 197 11.76 -0.93 -6.88
CA ILE A 197 10.81 -1.75 -7.64
C ILE A 197 11.49 -2.70 -8.62
N LYS A 198 12.59 -2.30 -9.29
CA LYS A 198 13.19 -3.06 -10.41
C LYS A 198 14.48 -3.80 -10.09
N HIS A 199 15.29 -3.30 -9.15
CA HIS A 199 16.60 -3.88 -8.86
C HIS A 199 16.45 -5.15 -8.01
N ASP A 200 17.33 -6.15 -8.19
CA ASP A 200 17.27 -7.42 -7.43
C ASP A 200 17.45 -7.23 -5.92
N GLN A 201 18.17 -6.17 -5.53
CA GLN A 201 18.34 -5.75 -4.12
C GLN A 201 17.30 -4.69 -3.68
N GLY A 202 16.35 -4.35 -4.54
CA GLY A 202 15.29 -3.40 -4.25
C GLY A 202 14.37 -3.90 -3.14
N VAL A 203 14.08 -3.07 -2.14
CA VAL A 203 13.36 -3.50 -0.94
C VAL A 203 11.89 -3.80 -1.20
N LEU A 204 11.32 -3.29 -2.29
CA LEU A 204 9.91 -3.50 -2.66
C LEU A 204 9.68 -4.77 -3.49
N GLN A 205 10.76 -5.40 -3.97
CA GLN A 205 10.67 -6.70 -4.64
C GLN A 205 10.04 -7.75 -3.71
N TRP A 206 9.07 -8.52 -4.21
CA TRP A 206 8.44 -9.59 -3.43
C TRP A 206 9.44 -10.52 -2.74
N SER A 207 10.49 -10.95 -3.44
CA SER A 207 11.51 -11.84 -2.89
C SER A 207 12.24 -11.24 -1.67
N ASN A 208 12.43 -9.92 -1.64
CA ASN A 208 13.06 -9.23 -0.51
C ASN A 208 12.08 -8.94 0.61
N ARG A 209 10.82 -8.61 0.29
CA ARG A 209 9.72 -8.49 1.28
C ARG A 209 9.46 -9.82 1.99
N LEU A 210 9.50 -10.94 1.25
CA LEU A 210 9.39 -12.29 1.80
C LEU A 210 10.53 -12.64 2.76
N LYS A 211 11.79 -12.33 2.40
CA LYS A 211 12.94 -12.53 3.31
C LYS A 211 12.77 -11.78 4.63
N LYS A 212 12.21 -10.57 4.58
CA LYS A 212 11.93 -9.76 5.77
C LYS A 212 10.82 -10.36 6.62
N LEU A 213 9.77 -10.86 5.98
CA LEU A 213 8.74 -11.64 6.68
C LEU A 213 9.35 -12.83 7.42
N GLN A 214 10.18 -13.63 6.74
CA GLN A 214 10.86 -14.79 7.34
C GLN A 214 11.79 -14.42 8.50
N ALA A 215 12.47 -13.27 8.42
CA ALA A 215 13.33 -12.77 9.48
C ALA A 215 12.55 -12.32 10.73
N ASN A 216 11.27 -11.92 10.57
CA ASN A 216 10.41 -11.53 11.68
C ASN A 216 9.80 -12.76 12.38
N LYS A 217 10.55 -13.32 13.34
CA LYS A 217 10.16 -14.53 14.09
C LYS A 217 8.82 -14.41 14.83
N GLU A 218 8.51 -13.22 15.35
CA GLU A 218 7.28 -13.00 16.11
C GLU A 218 6.05 -12.99 15.19
N LEU A 219 6.14 -12.27 14.07
CA LEU A 219 5.09 -12.27 13.05
C LEU A 219 4.92 -13.67 12.45
N MET A 220 6.01 -14.36 12.11
CA MET A 220 5.95 -15.73 11.60
C MET A 220 5.28 -16.69 12.57
N ARG A 221 5.54 -16.57 13.88
CA ARG A 221 4.85 -17.36 14.89
C ARG A 221 3.35 -17.08 14.88
N ALA A 222 2.95 -15.81 14.84
CA ALA A 222 1.54 -15.43 14.77
C ALA A 222 0.84 -16.00 13.51
N LEU A 223 1.50 -15.96 12.35
CA LEU A 223 0.99 -16.55 11.10
C LEU A 223 0.90 -18.08 11.14
N CYS A 224 1.81 -18.75 11.84
CA CYS A 224 1.77 -20.20 12.02
C CYS A 224 0.62 -20.62 12.95
N ASP A 225 0.44 -19.89 14.04
CA ASP A 225 -0.46 -20.27 15.14
C ASP A 225 -1.93 -19.90 14.90
N THR A 226 -2.22 -18.95 14.01
CA THR A 226 -3.60 -18.56 13.65
C THR A 226 -4.35 -19.70 12.95
N ASP A 227 -5.65 -19.84 13.13
CA ASP A 227 -6.42 -20.88 12.44
C ASP A 227 -6.58 -20.56 10.95
N PHE A 228 -6.93 -19.31 10.66
CA PHE A 228 -7.07 -18.79 9.29
C PHE A 228 -6.13 -17.61 9.04
N LEU A 229 -5.60 -17.53 7.82
CA LEU A 229 -4.83 -16.39 7.33
C LEU A 229 -5.41 -15.94 5.98
N CYS A 230 -5.95 -14.72 5.96
CA CYS A 230 -6.63 -14.11 4.83
C CYS A 230 -5.73 -13.04 4.22
N LEU A 231 -5.24 -13.28 3.01
CA LEU A 231 -4.32 -12.37 2.34
C LEU A 231 -5.00 -11.73 1.14
N GLN A 232 -4.81 -10.42 1.00
CA GLN A 232 -5.16 -9.63 -0.18
C GLN A 232 -3.87 -9.13 -0.83
N GLU A 233 -3.91 -8.86 -2.13
CA GLU A 233 -2.76 -8.40 -2.91
C GLU A 233 -1.46 -9.21 -2.65
N CYS A 234 -1.58 -10.53 -2.58
CA CYS A 234 -0.43 -11.40 -2.39
C CYS A 234 0.22 -11.69 -3.74
N THR A 235 1.45 -11.22 -3.97
CA THR A 235 2.18 -11.46 -5.24
C THR A 235 2.28 -12.94 -5.58
N ASN A 236 2.63 -13.77 -4.59
CA ASN A 236 2.80 -15.21 -4.76
C ASN A 236 2.38 -15.99 -3.50
N PRO A 237 1.14 -16.50 -3.44
CA PRO A 237 0.68 -17.30 -2.30
C PRO A 237 1.47 -18.60 -2.07
N ALA A 238 2.06 -19.19 -3.11
CA ALA A 238 2.82 -20.43 -2.98
C ALA A 238 4.07 -20.23 -2.10
N ASP A 239 4.73 -19.08 -2.21
CA ASP A 239 5.88 -18.75 -1.37
C ASP A 239 5.50 -18.67 0.11
N ILE A 240 4.32 -18.12 0.43
CA ILE A 240 3.79 -18.08 1.79
C ILE A 240 3.42 -19.49 2.27
N GLN A 241 2.83 -20.31 1.40
CA GLN A 241 2.47 -21.69 1.74
C GLN A 241 3.69 -22.53 2.15
N LEU A 242 4.83 -22.33 1.49
CA LEU A 242 6.09 -23.00 1.86
C LEU A 242 6.54 -22.66 3.28
N LEU A 243 6.16 -21.51 3.83
CA LEU A 243 6.46 -21.11 5.20
C LEU A 243 5.46 -21.66 6.22
N LEU A 244 4.30 -22.13 5.78
CA LEU A 244 3.16 -22.53 6.62
C LEU A 244 2.74 -23.98 6.33
N PRO A 245 3.61 -24.99 6.58
CA PRO A 245 3.42 -26.37 6.09
C PRO A 245 2.19 -27.10 6.65
N LYS A 246 1.59 -26.61 7.74
CA LYS A 246 0.35 -27.18 8.32
C LYS A 246 -0.92 -26.61 7.68
N LYS A 247 -0.79 -25.57 6.85
CA LYS A 247 -1.91 -24.86 6.26
C LYS A 247 -2.17 -25.28 4.83
N GLN A 248 -3.44 -25.50 4.51
CA GLN A 248 -3.89 -25.57 3.14
C GLN A 248 -4.31 -24.18 2.67
N CYS A 249 -4.30 -23.97 1.35
CA CYS A 249 -4.49 -22.66 0.74
C CYS A 249 -5.54 -22.74 -0.37
N LEU A 250 -6.49 -21.81 -0.36
CA LEU A 250 -7.36 -21.48 -1.48
C LEU A 250 -6.85 -20.19 -2.10
N VAL A 251 -6.75 -20.13 -3.43
CA VAL A 251 -6.20 -18.98 -4.15
C VAL A 251 -7.14 -18.58 -5.27
N HIS A 252 -7.35 -17.27 -5.41
CA HIS A 252 -8.11 -16.70 -6.52
C HIS A 252 -7.42 -15.44 -7.04
N ARG A 253 -7.51 -15.25 -8.35
CA ARG A 253 -7.07 -14.06 -9.07
C ARG A 253 -8.09 -13.80 -10.18
N VAL A 254 -8.39 -12.51 -10.39
CA VAL A 254 -9.36 -12.04 -11.39
C VAL A 254 -8.92 -12.37 -12.82
N ASN A 255 -7.63 -12.24 -13.11
CA ASN A 255 -7.10 -12.51 -14.43
C ASN A 255 -5.80 -13.34 -14.34
N GLY A 256 -5.52 -14.12 -15.39
CA GLY A 256 -4.35 -15.00 -15.43
C GLY A 256 -3.00 -14.27 -15.49
N THR A 257 -3.01 -12.95 -15.68
CA THR A 257 -1.84 -12.14 -16.04
C THR A 257 -1.35 -11.23 -14.92
N THR A 258 -2.18 -10.92 -13.93
CA THR A 258 -1.77 -10.14 -12.75
C THR A 258 -1.21 -11.07 -11.67
N SER A 259 -0.30 -10.52 -10.86
CA SER A 259 0.17 -11.15 -9.63
C SER A 259 -0.67 -10.77 -8.41
N ASP A 260 -1.83 -10.10 -8.60
CA ASP A 260 -2.74 -9.74 -7.51
C ASP A 260 -3.62 -10.93 -7.14
N HIS A 261 -3.21 -11.67 -6.12
CA HIS A 261 -3.96 -12.80 -5.59
C HIS A 261 -4.66 -12.44 -4.29
N CYS A 262 -5.89 -12.92 -4.17
CA CYS A 262 -6.52 -13.17 -2.89
C CYS A 262 -6.22 -14.62 -2.47
N ALA A 263 -5.86 -14.83 -1.22
CA ALA A 263 -5.59 -16.16 -0.68
C ALA A 263 -6.24 -16.36 0.69
N LEU A 264 -6.71 -17.58 0.94
CA LEU A 264 -7.28 -18.00 2.21
C LEU A 264 -6.56 -19.28 2.66
N PHE A 265 -5.74 -19.14 3.69
CA PHE A 265 -5.05 -20.25 4.34
C PHE A 265 -5.83 -20.71 5.56
N TYR A 266 -5.84 -22.00 5.82
CA TYR A 266 -6.50 -22.58 6.99
C TYR A 266 -5.69 -23.75 7.56
N ASP A 267 -5.72 -23.94 8.88
CA ASP A 267 -5.12 -25.10 9.54
C ASP A 267 -5.94 -26.36 9.23
N SER A 268 -5.39 -27.17 8.32
CA SER A 268 -6.02 -28.41 7.85
C SER A 268 -6.07 -29.52 8.91
N THR A 269 -5.38 -29.35 10.03
CA THR A 269 -5.47 -30.28 11.16
C THR A 269 -6.69 -29.99 12.05
N LYS A 270 -7.25 -28.78 11.95
CA LYS A 270 -8.43 -28.36 12.71
C LYS A 270 -9.69 -28.21 11.86
N PHE A 271 -9.55 -27.74 10.62
CA PHE A 271 -10.68 -27.42 9.75
C PHE A 271 -10.59 -28.15 8.41
N LYS A 272 -11.75 -28.55 7.89
CA LYS A 272 -11.90 -29.04 6.51
C LYS A 272 -12.90 -28.16 5.75
N VAL A 273 -12.67 -27.97 4.46
CA VAL A 273 -13.60 -27.24 3.58
C VAL A 273 -14.89 -28.05 3.38
N ILE A 274 -16.03 -27.38 3.43
CA ILE A 274 -17.36 -27.93 3.13
C ILE A 274 -17.84 -27.37 1.80
N GLY A 275 -18.27 -28.25 0.90
CA GLY A 275 -18.80 -27.85 -0.41
C GLY A 275 -17.74 -27.22 -1.31
N GLN A 276 -18.20 -26.46 -2.31
CA GLN A 276 -17.33 -25.74 -3.23
C GLN A 276 -17.10 -24.31 -2.72
N PRO A 277 -15.83 -23.88 -2.53
CA PRO A 277 -15.52 -22.49 -2.26
C PRO A 277 -16.07 -21.56 -3.35
N LEU A 278 -16.54 -20.38 -2.94
CA LEU A 278 -16.84 -19.30 -3.87
C LEU A 278 -15.58 -18.50 -4.15
N LEU A 279 -15.02 -18.71 -5.33
CA LEU A 279 -13.99 -17.86 -5.92
C LEU A 279 -14.71 -16.80 -6.75
N CYS A 280 -14.70 -15.56 -6.30
CA CYS A 280 -15.58 -14.55 -6.84
C CYS A 280 -14.89 -13.19 -6.93
N GLU A 281 -15.51 -12.29 -7.68
CA GLU A 281 -14.96 -10.98 -7.96
C GLU A 281 -15.95 -9.89 -7.53
N LEU A 282 -15.40 -8.74 -7.16
CA LEU A 282 -16.11 -7.50 -6.85
C LEU A 282 -15.71 -6.41 -7.86
N ASP A 283 -16.52 -5.36 -7.97
CA ASP A 283 -16.30 -4.20 -8.86
C ASP A 283 -16.08 -4.61 -10.33
N ASP A 284 -17.09 -5.25 -10.93
CA ASP A 284 -17.08 -5.70 -12.34
C ASP A 284 -15.83 -6.50 -12.74
N GLY A 285 -15.38 -7.36 -11.82
CA GLY A 285 -14.22 -8.21 -12.06
C GLY A 285 -12.90 -7.47 -11.91
N LYS A 286 -12.74 -6.65 -10.87
CA LYS A 286 -11.47 -5.97 -10.56
C LYS A 286 -10.82 -6.46 -9.27
N LYS A 287 -11.60 -6.87 -8.27
CA LYS A 287 -11.07 -7.26 -6.96
C LYS A 287 -11.40 -8.72 -6.62
N PRO A 288 -10.39 -9.59 -6.39
CA PRO A 288 -10.63 -10.99 -6.06
C PRO A 288 -11.10 -11.18 -4.62
N CYS A 289 -12.01 -12.14 -4.42
CA CYS A 289 -12.56 -12.51 -3.12
C CYS A 289 -12.72 -14.03 -3.04
N ILE A 290 -12.48 -14.58 -1.86
CA ILE A 290 -12.70 -16.01 -1.56
C ILE A 290 -13.64 -16.09 -0.37
N ILE A 291 -14.70 -16.90 -0.50
CA ILE A 291 -15.60 -17.23 0.62
C ILE A 291 -15.79 -18.74 0.63
N ALA A 292 -15.59 -19.39 1.76
CA ALA A 292 -15.69 -20.85 1.88
C ALA A 292 -16.34 -21.28 3.20
N GLY A 293 -17.08 -22.39 3.16
CA GLY A 293 -17.58 -23.06 4.35
C GLY A 293 -16.51 -23.99 4.93
N PHE A 294 -16.44 -24.05 6.26
CA PHE A 294 -15.50 -24.89 7.00
C PHE A 294 -16.21 -25.64 8.12
N GLU A 295 -15.78 -26.87 8.37
CA GLU A 295 -16.18 -27.68 9.53
C GLU A 295 -14.96 -27.93 10.40
N HIS A 296 -15.09 -27.67 11.70
CA HIS A 296 -14.08 -28.10 12.67
C HIS A 296 -14.09 -29.64 12.77
N ILE A 297 -12.95 -30.28 12.54
CA ILE A 297 -12.83 -31.74 12.40
C ILE A 297 -13.28 -32.48 13.67
N THR A 298 -12.83 -32.03 14.84
CA THR A 298 -13.19 -32.65 16.13
C THR A 298 -14.58 -32.26 16.63
N LEU A 299 -14.93 -30.98 16.55
CA LEU A 299 -16.14 -30.42 17.16
C LEU A 299 -17.39 -30.51 16.26
N GLY A 300 -17.21 -30.71 14.95
CA GLY A 300 -18.29 -30.70 13.97
C GLY A 300 -18.94 -29.33 13.74
N THR A 301 -18.49 -28.28 14.44
CA THR A 301 -19.00 -26.92 14.29
C THR A 301 -18.68 -26.37 12.91
N GLN A 302 -19.68 -25.78 12.26
CA GLN A 302 -19.55 -25.20 10.93
C GLN A 302 -19.51 -23.67 11.00
N LEU A 303 -18.72 -23.07 10.12
CA LEU A 303 -18.61 -21.61 9.96
C LEU A 303 -18.21 -21.26 8.53
N ILE A 304 -18.44 -20.01 8.13
CA ILE A 304 -17.96 -19.47 6.85
C ILE A 304 -16.77 -18.53 7.13
N VAL A 305 -15.67 -18.70 6.40
CA VAL A 305 -14.55 -17.74 6.39
C VAL A 305 -14.29 -17.25 4.99
N GLY A 306 -13.84 -16.01 4.86
CA GLY A 306 -13.39 -15.47 3.59
C GLY A 306 -12.16 -14.60 3.71
N SER A 307 -11.58 -14.31 2.55
CA SER A 307 -10.59 -13.25 2.36
C SER A 307 -11.19 -12.27 1.37
N VAL A 308 -11.48 -11.06 1.84
CA VAL A 308 -12.20 -10.03 1.08
C VAL A 308 -11.24 -8.91 0.71
N HIS A 309 -11.28 -8.50 -0.55
CA HIS A 309 -10.67 -7.26 -1.02
C HIS A 309 -11.80 -6.41 -1.62
N HIS A 310 -12.40 -5.52 -0.81
CA HIS A 310 -13.46 -4.64 -1.27
C HIS A 310 -12.84 -3.53 -2.14
N PRO A 311 -13.48 -3.07 -3.23
CA PRO A 311 -12.97 -1.93 -3.99
C PRO A 311 -12.94 -0.64 -3.14
N GLY A 312 -12.02 0.26 -3.46
CA GLY A 312 -12.13 1.66 -3.02
C GLY A 312 -12.99 2.47 -3.98
N GLY A 313 -13.56 3.59 -3.53
CA GLY A 313 -14.30 4.52 -4.39
C GLY A 313 -15.56 5.08 -3.75
N VAL A 314 -16.67 5.10 -4.50
CA VAL A 314 -17.98 5.54 -4.01
C VAL A 314 -18.98 4.40 -3.84
N ASP A 315 -18.68 3.23 -4.40
CA ASP A 315 -19.60 2.10 -4.46
C ASP A 315 -19.45 1.21 -3.22
N ASN A 316 -20.57 1.00 -2.53
CA ASN A 316 -20.66 0.05 -1.43
C ASN A 316 -21.20 -1.29 -1.97
N LEU A 317 -20.37 -2.33 -1.97
CA LEU A 317 -20.70 -3.66 -2.49
C LEU A 317 -20.96 -4.71 -1.39
N MET A 318 -21.30 -4.27 -0.17
CA MET A 318 -21.58 -5.19 0.93
C MET A 318 -22.79 -6.09 0.67
N ASP A 319 -23.81 -5.59 -0.02
CA ASP A 319 -24.98 -6.40 -0.41
C ASP A 319 -24.60 -7.52 -1.38
N ASP A 320 -23.67 -7.27 -2.30
CA ASP A 320 -23.14 -8.28 -3.21
C ASP A 320 -22.40 -9.38 -2.44
N ILE A 321 -21.63 -9.01 -1.40
CA ILE A 321 -20.98 -9.96 -0.52
C ILE A 321 -22.03 -10.81 0.21
N VAL A 322 -23.08 -10.19 0.76
CA VAL A 322 -24.17 -10.91 1.45
C VAL A 322 -24.91 -11.86 0.50
N ALA A 323 -25.17 -11.44 -0.74
CA ALA A 323 -25.78 -12.29 -1.76
C ALA A 323 -24.93 -13.54 -2.03
N LYS A 324 -23.60 -13.39 -2.14
CA LYS A 324 -22.66 -14.52 -2.32
C LYS A 324 -22.66 -15.45 -1.10
N ILE A 325 -22.67 -14.92 0.13
CA ILE A 325 -22.80 -15.73 1.35
C ILE A 325 -24.10 -16.54 1.31
N ASN A 326 -25.21 -15.92 0.91
CA ASN A 326 -26.50 -16.61 0.83
C ASN A 326 -26.50 -17.77 -0.16
N THR A 327 -25.72 -17.70 -1.23
CA THR A 327 -25.51 -18.84 -2.14
C THR A 327 -24.84 -20.02 -1.43
N LEU A 328 -23.80 -19.78 -0.62
CA LEU A 328 -23.17 -20.84 0.18
C LEU A 328 -24.12 -21.44 1.21
N LYS A 329 -24.94 -20.59 1.86
CA LYS A 329 -25.91 -21.01 2.87
C LYS A 329 -27.00 -21.94 2.34
N GLN A 330 -27.27 -21.98 1.04
CA GLN A 330 -28.22 -22.95 0.46
C GLN A 330 -27.79 -24.41 0.68
N HIS A 331 -26.51 -24.65 0.97
CA HIS A 331 -25.93 -25.96 1.20
C HIS A 331 -25.40 -26.15 2.63
N LEU A 332 -25.66 -25.19 3.52
CA LEU A 332 -25.21 -25.15 4.91
C LEU A 332 -26.39 -24.82 5.83
N ASP A 333 -26.15 -24.75 7.14
CA ASP A 333 -27.16 -24.22 8.07
C ASP A 333 -27.48 -22.75 7.71
N LYS A 334 -28.77 -22.40 7.70
CA LYS A 334 -29.25 -21.06 7.35
C LYS A 334 -28.72 -20.00 8.33
N ASP A 335 -28.56 -20.39 9.60
CA ASP A 335 -28.10 -19.52 10.68
C ASP A 335 -26.58 -19.60 10.91
N ILE A 336 -25.84 -20.25 10.00
CA ILE A 336 -24.38 -20.35 10.09
C ILE A 336 -23.74 -18.95 10.20
N GLU A 337 -22.74 -18.87 11.06
CA GLU A 337 -21.95 -17.67 11.29
C GLU A 337 -20.87 -17.53 10.21
N PHE A 338 -20.62 -16.29 9.80
CA PHE A 338 -19.54 -15.96 8.88
C PHE A 338 -18.56 -14.98 9.51
N TYR A 339 -17.30 -15.12 9.12
CA TYR A 339 -16.21 -14.23 9.46
C TYR A 339 -15.46 -13.91 8.18
N LEU A 340 -15.71 -12.73 7.62
CA LEU A 340 -15.05 -12.27 6.40
C LEU A 340 -14.08 -11.16 6.77
N PRO A 341 -12.85 -11.48 7.17
CA PRO A 341 -11.83 -10.46 7.34
C PRO A 341 -11.22 -10.07 5.99
N GLY A 342 -10.75 -8.83 5.90
CA GLY A 342 -10.25 -8.31 4.64
C GLY A 342 -9.82 -6.86 4.68
N ASP A 343 -9.29 -6.42 3.54
CA ASP A 343 -9.10 -5.02 3.22
C ASP A 343 -10.39 -4.49 2.58
N TYR A 344 -11.05 -3.57 3.28
CA TYR A 344 -12.30 -2.99 2.84
C TYR A 344 -12.11 -1.69 2.04
N ASN A 345 -10.86 -1.21 1.88
CA ASN A 345 -10.50 0.06 1.23
C ASN A 345 -11.18 1.32 1.78
N HIS A 346 -11.92 1.19 2.88
CA HIS A 346 -12.78 2.21 3.45
C HIS A 346 -12.75 2.16 4.97
N ALA A 347 -12.68 3.34 5.59
CA ALA A 347 -12.79 3.49 7.03
C ALA A 347 -14.24 3.29 7.50
N GLN A 348 -14.42 3.08 8.81
CA GLN A 348 -15.71 2.78 9.42
C GLN A 348 -16.81 3.81 9.08
N GLU A 349 -16.45 5.09 8.95
CA GLU A 349 -17.39 6.17 8.68
C GLU A 349 -18.10 6.04 7.34
N PHE A 350 -17.44 5.43 6.34
CA PHE A 350 -18.05 5.17 5.03
C PHE A 350 -19.23 4.21 5.18
N PHE A 351 -19.01 3.06 5.83
CA PHE A 351 -20.05 2.05 5.97
C PHE A 351 -21.11 2.41 7.01
N ASN A 352 -20.81 3.25 8.00
CA ASN A 352 -21.83 3.73 8.96
C ASN A 352 -22.98 4.50 8.28
N GLN A 353 -22.76 5.05 7.08
CA GLN A 353 -23.79 5.72 6.27
C GLN A 353 -24.71 4.72 5.55
N HIS A 354 -24.36 3.44 5.55
CA HIS A 354 -25.07 2.38 4.84
C HIS A 354 -25.42 1.25 5.81
N SER A 355 -26.71 0.99 6.02
CA SER A 355 -27.12 -0.14 6.86
C SER A 355 -26.85 -1.47 6.15
N THR A 356 -25.79 -2.17 6.55
CA THR A 356 -25.44 -3.50 6.00
C THR A 356 -26.16 -4.66 6.70
N GLY A 357 -26.96 -4.40 7.75
CA GLY A 357 -27.65 -5.42 8.55
C GLY A 357 -26.74 -6.35 9.35
N HIS A 358 -25.42 -6.15 9.26
CA HIS A 358 -24.36 -6.99 9.80
C HIS A 358 -23.27 -6.11 10.43
N ARG A 359 -22.38 -6.72 11.22
CA ARG A 359 -21.35 -5.97 11.95
C ARG A 359 -20.08 -5.90 11.11
N LEU A 360 -19.54 -4.68 10.98
CA LEU A 360 -18.20 -4.44 10.47
C LEU A 360 -17.34 -3.91 11.63
N ILE A 361 -16.34 -4.67 12.03
CA ILE A 361 -15.54 -4.43 13.24
C ILE A 361 -14.12 -4.08 12.82
N TYR A 362 -13.69 -2.87 13.16
CA TYR A 362 -12.35 -2.34 12.88
C TYR A 362 -11.50 -2.38 14.16
N PRO A 363 -10.17 -2.56 14.06
CA PRO A 363 -9.28 -2.24 15.16
C PRO A 363 -9.31 -0.74 15.48
N SER A 364 -8.96 -0.38 16.71
CA SER A 364 -8.91 1.01 17.18
C SER A 364 -7.75 1.82 16.60
N LEU A 365 -6.76 1.18 15.98
CA LEU A 365 -5.57 1.80 15.42
C LEU A 365 -5.54 1.63 13.91
N GLY A 366 -5.02 2.63 13.20
CA GLY A 366 -4.90 2.60 11.75
C GLY A 366 -4.09 1.42 11.20
N THR A 367 -4.51 0.93 10.04
CA THR A 367 -3.94 -0.23 9.34
C THR A 367 -3.25 0.17 8.03
N MET A 368 -3.63 1.30 7.42
CA MET A 368 -3.03 1.83 6.19
C MET A 368 -2.25 3.12 6.43
N ALA A 369 -1.11 3.27 5.76
CA ALA A 369 -0.34 4.51 5.74
C ALA A 369 -0.10 5.07 4.33
N GLY A 370 -0.54 4.40 3.27
CA GLY A 370 -0.64 5.04 1.96
C GLY A 370 -1.70 6.16 1.95
N ALA A 371 -1.64 7.00 0.92
CA ALA A 371 -2.61 8.07 0.70
C ALA A 371 -3.91 7.60 0.01
N ASP A 372 -4.12 6.29 -0.08
CA ASP A 372 -5.24 5.71 -0.81
C ASP A 372 -6.57 6.24 -0.29
N TYR A 373 -7.29 6.92 -1.20
CA TYR A 373 -8.61 7.50 -0.95
C TYR A 373 -8.68 8.43 0.27
N GLY A 374 -7.56 9.03 0.69
CA GLY A 374 -7.51 9.89 1.88
C GLY A 374 -7.60 9.13 3.22
N ASN A 375 -7.41 7.80 3.21
CA ASN A 375 -7.49 6.94 4.40
C ASN A 375 -6.18 6.84 5.18
N ILE A 376 -5.36 7.88 5.09
CA ILE A 376 -4.07 7.99 5.77
C ILE A 376 -4.25 7.72 7.27
N ASN A 377 -3.54 6.72 7.80
CA ASN A 377 -3.56 6.34 9.21
C ASN A 377 -4.93 5.88 9.73
N LYS A 378 -5.88 5.56 8.84
CA LYS A 378 -7.19 5.00 9.21
C LYS A 378 -7.14 3.48 9.19
N SER A 379 -8.07 2.87 9.92
CA SER A 379 -8.30 1.44 9.78
C SER A 379 -9.20 1.21 8.58
N ILE A 380 -8.70 0.52 7.58
CA ILE A 380 -9.48 0.09 6.40
C ILE A 380 -9.55 -1.43 6.29
N ASP A 381 -8.73 -2.14 7.06
CA ASP A 381 -8.83 -3.57 7.27
C ASP A 381 -9.81 -3.85 8.42
N ALA A 382 -10.73 -4.79 8.24
CA ALA A 382 -11.81 -5.06 9.19
C ALA A 382 -12.26 -6.51 9.16
N LEU A 383 -13.16 -6.85 10.09
CA LEU A 383 -13.95 -8.08 10.08
C LEU A 383 -15.41 -7.77 9.78
N PHE A 384 -15.96 -8.36 8.72
CA PHE A 384 -17.40 -8.41 8.49
C PHE A 384 -18.01 -9.71 9.01
N THR A 385 -19.05 -9.61 9.84
CA THR A 385 -19.64 -10.80 10.50
C THR A 385 -21.12 -10.62 10.86
N ASN A 386 -21.87 -11.73 10.82
CA ASN A 386 -23.19 -11.84 11.46
C ASN A 386 -23.13 -12.47 12.87
N SER A 387 -21.93 -12.80 13.35
CA SER A 387 -21.75 -13.53 14.60
C SER A 387 -22.25 -12.73 15.80
N ARG A 388 -22.92 -13.47 16.69
CA ARG A 388 -23.40 -12.98 17.98
C ARG A 388 -22.52 -13.46 19.14
N ALA A 389 -21.30 -13.91 18.83
CA ALA A 389 -20.34 -14.35 19.83
C ALA A 389 -20.19 -13.29 20.95
N PRO A 390 -20.07 -13.73 22.21
CA PRO A 390 -20.03 -12.86 23.39
C PRO A 390 -18.89 -11.84 23.29
N LYS A 391 -17.76 -12.24 22.68
CA LYS A 391 -16.60 -11.38 22.50
C LYS A 391 -15.91 -11.66 21.17
N ILE A 392 -15.70 -10.59 20.41
CA ILE A 392 -14.92 -10.56 19.17
C ILE A 392 -13.92 -9.43 19.31
N ASP A 393 -12.63 -9.78 19.42
CA ASP A 393 -11.55 -8.80 19.50
C ASP A 393 -10.90 -8.67 18.12
N VAL A 394 -10.80 -7.43 17.62
CA VAL A 394 -10.08 -7.10 16.39
C VAL A 394 -8.98 -6.11 16.75
N GLU A 395 -7.73 -6.53 16.58
CA GLU A 395 -6.57 -5.78 17.00
C GLU A 395 -5.53 -5.74 15.89
N ARG A 396 -4.81 -4.62 15.79
CA ARG A 396 -3.67 -4.53 14.89
C ARG A 396 -2.48 -5.31 15.47
N ILE A 397 -1.83 -6.13 14.66
CA ILE A 397 -0.61 -6.83 15.04
C ILE A 397 0.54 -5.83 15.20
N SER A 398 1.11 -5.75 16.40
CA SER A 398 2.14 -4.78 16.77
C SER A 398 3.57 -5.23 16.47
N CYS A 399 3.77 -6.50 16.15
CA CYS A 399 5.10 -7.09 15.97
C CYS A 399 5.75 -6.79 14.61
N MET A 400 5.16 -5.90 13.81
CA MET A 400 5.86 -5.29 12.68
C MET A 400 6.90 -4.29 13.23
N PRO A 401 8.21 -4.51 13.01
CA PRO A 401 9.21 -3.56 13.43
C PRO A 401 8.99 -2.22 12.72
N ILE A 402 9.45 -1.14 13.36
CA ILE A 402 9.59 0.15 12.70
C ILE A 402 10.60 -0.05 11.56
N SER A 403 10.13 -0.05 10.32
CA SER A 403 10.99 -0.23 9.16
C SER A 403 11.80 1.05 8.93
N PRO A 404 13.14 1.01 8.98
CA PRO A 404 13.94 2.18 8.62
C PRO A 404 13.73 2.53 7.15
N PRO A 405 14.03 3.77 6.75
CA PRO A 405 14.15 4.11 5.33
C PRO A 405 15.22 3.24 4.68
N ALA A 406 14.92 2.73 3.49
CA ALA A 406 15.85 2.01 2.67
C ALA A 406 17.01 2.92 2.25
N GLU A 407 18.19 2.31 2.15
CA GLU A 407 19.35 2.95 1.54
C GLU A 407 19.31 2.77 0.03
N MET A 408 19.44 3.88 -0.70
CA MET A 408 19.54 3.87 -2.15
C MET A 408 21.02 3.77 -2.59
N SER A 409 21.38 2.76 -3.38
CA SER A 409 22.73 2.65 -3.95
C SER A 409 22.95 3.51 -5.20
N LEU A 410 21.85 3.95 -5.83
CA LEU A 410 21.85 4.75 -7.05
C LEU A 410 21.94 6.25 -6.71
N ARG A 411 22.97 6.94 -7.19
CA ARG A 411 23.16 8.39 -7.00
C ARG A 411 22.71 9.14 -8.25
N VAL A 412 21.91 10.19 -8.06
CA VAL A 412 21.53 11.10 -9.15
C VAL A 412 22.46 12.30 -9.16
N HIS A 413 23.24 12.45 -10.24
CA HIS A 413 24.13 13.58 -10.45
C HIS A 413 23.56 14.50 -11.53
N PHE A 414 23.43 15.80 -11.22
CA PHE A 414 22.92 16.81 -12.15
C PHE A 414 24.10 17.63 -12.72
N LYS A 415 24.36 17.50 -14.02
CA LYS A 415 25.61 17.97 -14.66
C LYS A 415 25.74 19.50 -14.83
N ASP A 416 24.64 20.25 -14.85
CA ASP A 416 24.64 21.71 -15.11
C ASP A 416 24.63 22.57 -13.83
N LYS A 417 25.49 22.25 -12.86
CA LYS A 417 25.64 23.02 -11.62
C LYS A 417 26.91 23.89 -11.60
N LYS A 418 26.77 25.18 -11.92
CA LYS A 418 27.44 26.21 -11.11
C LYS A 418 26.65 26.34 -9.81
N ILE A 419 27.07 25.62 -8.78
CA ILE A 419 26.53 25.75 -7.42
C ILE A 419 26.89 27.17 -6.96
N TYR A 420 25.91 28.08 -6.90
CA TYR A 420 26.09 29.27 -6.08
C TYR A 420 26.12 28.80 -4.62
N ARG A 421 27.32 28.83 -4.05
CA ARG A 421 27.54 28.92 -2.61
C ARG A 421 26.79 30.17 -2.14
N SER A 422 25.54 30.05 -1.68
CA SER A 422 25.19 30.83 -0.49
C SER A 422 26.11 30.30 0.62
N SER A 423 26.54 31.17 1.53
CA SER A 423 27.59 30.95 2.52
C SER A 423 27.31 29.86 3.58
N ALA A 424 26.42 28.92 3.29
CA ALA A 424 26.20 27.67 4.00
C ALA A 424 26.02 26.55 2.95
N SER A 425 27.12 26.04 2.41
CA SER A 425 27.10 24.98 1.41
C SER A 425 27.83 23.75 1.98
N PRO A 426 27.12 22.68 2.35
CA PRO A 426 27.76 21.40 2.60
C PRO A 426 28.15 20.79 1.24
N SER A 427 29.41 20.39 1.15
CA SER A 427 29.98 19.64 0.04
C SER A 427 29.15 18.40 -0.32
N PHE A 428 28.89 18.24 -1.61
CA PHE A 428 28.18 17.14 -2.28
C PHE A 428 28.95 15.80 -2.27
N GLU A 429 29.48 15.41 -1.11
CA GLU A 429 29.95 14.05 -0.76
C GLU A 429 29.30 13.55 0.54
N LEU A 430 28.15 14.11 0.91
CA LEU A 430 27.43 13.67 2.09
C LEU A 430 26.41 12.59 1.67
N PRO A 431 26.30 11.46 2.41
CA PRO A 431 25.13 10.58 2.29
C PRO A 431 23.91 11.48 2.42
N VAL A 432 22.92 11.34 1.52
CA VAL A 432 21.71 12.19 1.42
C VAL A 432 21.43 12.80 2.79
N GLN A 433 21.89 14.04 3.01
CA GLN A 433 21.74 14.66 4.32
C GLN A 433 20.30 15.13 4.35
N ARG A 434 19.44 14.19 4.75
CA ARG A 434 18.02 14.35 5.04
C ARG A 434 17.86 15.17 6.33
N ASP A 435 18.52 16.33 6.41
CA ASP A 435 18.23 17.30 7.44
C ASP A 435 16.89 17.95 7.02
N VAL A 436 15.80 17.30 7.43
CA VAL A 436 14.47 17.91 7.43
C VAL A 436 14.61 19.14 8.32
N SER A 437 14.39 20.33 7.77
CA SER A 437 14.36 21.54 8.59
C SER A 437 13.28 21.37 9.67
N ASN A 438 13.44 22.02 10.83
CA ASN A 438 12.37 22.00 11.84
C ASN A 438 11.03 22.51 11.25
N GLU A 439 11.09 23.36 10.23
CA GLU A 439 9.95 23.86 9.48
C GLU A 439 9.30 22.75 8.64
N GLU A 440 10.05 21.99 7.84
CA GLU A 440 9.53 20.84 7.10
C GLU A 440 9.07 19.69 8.00
N ALA A 441 9.68 19.52 9.18
CA ALA A 441 9.24 18.56 10.19
C ALA A 441 7.93 19.00 10.83
N ASN A 442 7.76 20.30 11.08
CA ASN A 442 6.51 20.88 11.56
C ASN A 442 5.43 20.88 10.48
N ASP A 443 5.76 21.16 9.22
CA ASP A 443 4.84 21.06 8.08
C ASP A 443 4.42 19.61 7.84
N ALA A 444 5.35 18.66 7.96
CA ALA A 444 5.00 17.25 7.97
C ALA A 444 4.05 16.97 9.12
N MET A 445 4.36 17.37 10.36
CA MET A 445 3.49 17.19 11.53
C MET A 445 2.12 17.87 11.40
N ASP A 446 2.04 19.02 10.76
CA ASP A 446 0.80 19.72 10.46
C ASP A 446 0.02 19.01 9.34
N ILE A 447 0.68 18.52 8.29
CA ILE A 447 0.05 17.68 7.24
C ILE A 447 -0.42 16.34 7.82
N LEU A 448 0.30 15.80 8.81
CA LEU A 448 -0.06 14.61 9.57
C LEU A 448 -1.28 14.86 10.47
N GLY A 449 -1.37 16.03 11.09
CA GLY A 449 -2.45 16.41 12.00
C GLY A 449 -3.65 17.09 11.35
N GLN A 450 -3.53 17.65 10.15
CA GLN A 450 -4.62 18.39 9.48
C GLN A 450 -5.63 17.49 8.75
N ASN A 451 -5.33 16.21 8.57
CA ASN A 451 -6.35 15.22 8.16
C ASN A 451 -7.09 14.60 9.36
N ASP A 452 -6.70 14.93 10.59
CA ASP A 452 -7.35 14.53 11.85
C ASP A 452 -8.29 15.63 12.39
N ALA A 453 -8.90 16.44 11.51
CA ALA A 453 -9.91 17.41 11.89
C ALA A 453 -11.28 16.76 12.26
N ILE A 454 -11.26 15.64 12.99
CA ILE A 454 -12.32 15.23 13.93
C ILE A 454 -11.63 14.45 15.06
N TYR A 455 -10.96 15.14 15.99
CA TYR A 455 -10.89 14.80 17.43
C TYR A 455 -9.91 15.77 18.11
N ALA A 456 -10.39 16.99 18.40
CA ALA A 456 -9.77 17.82 19.42
C ALA A 456 -10.45 17.51 20.76
N PRO A 457 -9.78 16.86 21.74
CA PRO A 457 -10.20 16.99 23.12
C PRO A 457 -9.81 18.40 23.56
N ARG A 458 -10.81 19.24 23.86
CA ARG A 458 -10.60 20.48 24.61
C ARG A 458 -9.91 20.12 25.93
N MET A 459 -8.65 20.49 26.09
CA MET A 459 -8.07 20.66 27.41
C MET A 459 -8.08 22.14 27.75
N THR A 460 -8.98 22.48 28.67
CA THR A 460 -9.00 23.74 29.43
C THR A 460 -7.83 23.77 30.39
N PHE A 461 -7.18 24.93 30.49
CA PHE A 461 -6.77 25.47 31.79
C PHE A 461 -7.79 26.50 32.22
#